data_AF-A0A6V6Z9X3-F1
#
_entry.id   AF-A0A6V6Z9X3-F1
#
_cell.length_a   1.000
_cell.length_b   1.000
_cell.length_c   1.000
_cell.angle_alpha   90.00
_cell.angle_beta   90.00
_cell.angle_gamma   90.00
#
_symmetry.space_group_name_H-M   'P 1'
#
loop_
_entity.id
_entity.type
_entity.pdbx_description
1 polymer ?
#
loop_
_entity_poly.entity_id
_entity_poly.type
_entity_poly.pdbx_seq_one_letter_code
_entity_poly.pdbx_strand_id
1 'polypeptide(L)'
;MGIFSAILGNAGSVSQEDLIKKYGQLLTDNEEIEMGFKLIRDTFVFTNKRLILVDVQGITGSKTEYKSISYKSITRFSVETAGTFELDAELKIWVSSELQPSIIKQFNKSVNVYDVQKVLAHHVLG
;
A
#
# COMPACT_ATOMS: atom_id res chain seq x y z
N MET A 1 8.05 -18.05 1.84
CA MET A 1 9.03 -17.36 0.97
C MET A 1 8.65 -17.31 -0.52
N GLY A 2 7.40 -17.61 -0.93
CA GLY A 2 7.06 -17.69 -2.38
C GLY A 2 6.48 -16.42 -3.01
N ILE A 3 5.66 -15.66 -2.27
CA ILE A 3 4.99 -14.46 -2.82
C ILE A 3 5.87 -13.21 -2.72
N PHE A 4 6.61 -13.06 -1.62
CA PHE A 4 7.41 -11.87 -1.34
C PHE A 4 8.62 -11.77 -2.29
N SER A 5 9.29 -12.90 -2.56
CA SER A 5 10.42 -12.95 -3.51
C SER A 5 10.01 -12.70 -4.96
N ALA A 6 8.76 -13.02 -5.34
CA ALA A 6 8.27 -12.80 -6.70
C ALA A 6 7.90 -11.32 -6.97
N ILE A 7 7.55 -10.57 -5.92
CA ILE A 7 7.08 -9.17 -6.03
C ILE A 7 8.24 -8.17 -5.84
N LEU A 8 9.30 -8.56 -5.13
CA LEU A 8 10.53 -7.76 -4.93
C LEU A 8 11.25 -7.34 -6.24
N GLY A 9 10.90 -7.94 -7.39
CA GLY A 9 11.46 -7.62 -8.70
C GLY A 9 10.60 -6.72 -9.60
N ASN A 10 9.39 -6.35 -9.18
CA ASN A 10 8.46 -5.57 -10.02
C ASN A 10 8.62 -4.05 -9.84
N ALA A 11 8.40 -3.31 -10.92
CA ALA A 11 8.44 -1.85 -10.91
C ALA A 11 7.49 -1.28 -9.83
N GLY A 12 8.00 -0.39 -8.98
CA GLY A 12 7.24 0.29 -7.92
C GLY A 12 7.54 -0.18 -6.49
N SER A 13 8.21 -1.33 -6.31
CA SER A 13 8.68 -1.77 -4.99
C SER A 13 9.83 -0.91 -4.49
N VAL A 14 9.75 -0.42 -3.25
CA VAL A 14 10.83 0.32 -2.57
C VAL A 14 11.71 -0.67 -1.82
N SER A 15 13.02 -0.42 -1.78
CA SER A 15 13.93 -1.27 -0.99
C SER A 15 13.51 -1.26 0.49
N GLN A 16 13.60 -2.42 1.13
CA GLN A 16 13.26 -2.55 2.55
C GLN A 16 14.16 -1.66 3.42
N GLU A 17 15.43 -1.51 3.04
CA GLU A 17 16.40 -0.63 3.71
C GLU A 17 15.96 0.83 3.69
N ASP A 18 15.52 1.34 2.53
CA ASP A 18 15.04 2.72 2.41
C ASP A 18 13.76 2.96 3.23
N LEU A 19 12.86 1.97 3.24
CA LEU A 19 11.63 2.03 4.02
C LEU A 19 11.93 2.04 5.52
N ILE A 20 12.85 1.18 6.00
CA ILE A 20 13.27 1.15 7.40
C ILE A 20 13.94 2.47 7.78
N LYS A 21 14.82 3.00 6.92
CA LYS A 21 15.50 4.28 7.17
C LYS A 21 14.52 5.45 7.32
N LYS A 22 13.41 5.45 6.55
CA LYS A 22 12.41 6.53 6.58
C LYS A 22 11.32 6.34 7.63
N TYR A 23 10.87 5.11 7.83
CA TYR A 23 9.64 4.80 8.55
C TYR A 23 9.85 3.86 9.74
N GLY A 24 11.08 3.41 10.00
CA GLY A 24 11.40 2.50 11.10
C GLY A 24 10.97 3.04 12.47
N GLN A 25 11.01 4.36 12.67
CA GLN A 25 10.54 5.00 13.90
C GLN A 25 9.02 4.88 14.16
N LEU A 26 8.24 4.45 13.15
CA LEU A 26 6.79 4.26 13.27
C LEU A 26 6.41 2.86 13.76
N LEU A 27 7.38 1.93 13.73
CA LEU A 27 7.17 0.52 14.05
C LEU A 27 7.15 0.32 15.56
N THR A 28 6.31 -0.61 16.01
CA THR A 28 6.35 -1.10 17.40
C THR A 28 7.30 -2.30 17.53
N ASP A 29 7.52 -2.77 18.75
CA ASP A 29 8.33 -3.95 19.00
C ASP A 29 7.77 -5.18 18.26
N ASN A 30 8.67 -5.96 17.65
CA ASN A 30 8.32 -7.12 16.81
C ASN A 30 7.41 -6.78 15.61
N GLU A 31 7.41 -5.52 15.16
CA GLU A 31 6.82 -5.12 13.89
C GLU A 31 7.92 -4.93 12.84
N GLU A 32 7.79 -5.62 11.70
CA GLU A 32 8.77 -5.59 10.62
C GLU A 32 8.10 -5.15 9.32
N ILE A 33 8.79 -4.31 8.55
CA ILE A 33 8.34 -3.93 7.20
C ILE A 33 8.65 -5.11 6.28
N GLU A 34 7.61 -5.68 5.66
CA GLU A 34 7.75 -6.81 4.74
C GLU A 34 7.80 -6.35 3.28
N MET A 35 7.10 -5.26 2.96
CA MET A 35 7.09 -4.69 1.61
C MET A 35 6.69 -3.22 1.61
N GLY A 36 7.05 -2.49 0.56
CA GLY A 36 6.43 -1.20 0.31
C GLY A 36 6.39 -0.82 -1.17
N PHE A 37 5.36 -0.06 -1.52
CA PHE A 37 5.07 0.38 -2.87
C PHE A 37 4.97 1.89 -2.88
N LYS A 38 5.72 2.56 -3.77
CA LYS A 38 5.65 4.01 -3.92
C LYS A 38 4.81 4.36 -5.13
N LEU A 39 3.70 5.06 -4.91
CA LEU A 39 2.80 5.55 -5.96
C LEU A 39 2.98 7.05 -6.11
N ILE A 40 3.65 7.51 -7.17
CA ILE A 40 3.88 8.95 -7.45
C ILE A 40 4.52 9.67 -6.24
N ARG A 41 3.70 10.14 -5.29
CA ARG A 41 4.05 10.79 -4.03
C ARG A 41 3.82 9.92 -2.79
N ASP A 42 2.81 9.07 -2.80
CA ASP A 42 2.37 8.30 -1.64
C ASP A 42 3.16 7.00 -1.52
N THR A 43 3.20 6.43 -0.32
CA THR A 43 3.85 5.15 -0.07
C THR A 43 2.94 4.22 0.73
N PHE A 44 2.74 3.01 0.24
CA PHE A 44 2.10 1.92 0.96
C PHE A 44 3.21 1.10 1.60
N VAL A 45 3.15 0.91 2.91
CA VAL A 45 4.12 0.11 3.66
C VAL A 45 3.34 -1.02 4.32
N PHE A 46 3.62 -2.25 3.89
CA PHE A 46 3.06 -3.46 4.45
C PHE A 46 4.02 -3.99 5.52
N THR A 47 3.51 -4.11 6.75
CA THR A 47 4.21 -4.74 7.86
C THR A 47 3.57 -6.06 8.20
N ASN A 48 4.19 -6.86 9.04
CA ASN A 48 3.57 -8.07 9.57
C ASN A 48 2.32 -7.81 10.45
N LYS A 49 1.98 -6.54 10.77
CA LYS A 49 0.85 -6.18 11.65
C LYS A 49 -0.22 -5.30 11.00
N ARG A 50 0.16 -4.40 10.08
CA ARG A 50 -0.75 -3.39 9.50
C ARG A 50 -0.24 -2.86 8.17
N LEU A 51 -1.18 -2.29 7.41
CA LEU A 51 -0.87 -1.39 6.32
C LEU A 51 -0.63 0.02 6.87
N ILE A 52 0.51 0.63 6.57
CA ILE A 52 0.77 2.04 6.81
C ILE A 52 0.71 2.77 5.47
N LEU A 53 -0.24 3.70 5.33
CA LEU A 53 -0.34 4.59 4.18
C LEU A 53 0.32 5.92 4.53
N VAL A 54 1.37 6.27 3.78
CA VAL A 54 2.08 7.54 3.87
C VAL A 54 1.58 8.43 2.75
N ASP A 55 0.77 9.43 3.10
CA ASP A 55 0.14 10.37 2.16
C ASP A 55 0.85 11.72 2.22
N VAL A 56 1.46 12.14 1.11
CA VAL A 56 2.17 13.41 1.03
C VAL A 56 1.24 14.48 0.46
N GLN A 57 0.77 15.36 1.35
CA GLN A 57 -0.25 16.36 1.08
C GLN A 57 0.35 17.74 0.75
N GLY A 58 -0.47 18.54 0.05
CA GLY A 58 -0.15 19.92 -0.30
C GLY A 58 0.70 20.06 -1.57
N ILE A 59 0.85 21.31 -2.03
CA ILE A 59 1.59 21.64 -3.26
C ILE A 59 3.09 21.44 -3.05
N THR A 60 3.61 21.83 -1.88
CA THR A 60 5.01 21.72 -1.48
C THR A 60 5.39 20.32 -0.99
N GLY A 61 4.42 19.44 -0.73
CA GLY A 61 4.64 18.14 -0.11
C GLY A 61 5.16 18.19 1.33
N SER A 62 5.05 19.35 1.99
CA SER A 62 5.59 19.54 3.35
C SER A 62 4.73 18.92 4.45
N LYS A 63 3.49 18.54 4.14
CA LYS A 63 2.60 17.86 5.09
C LYS A 63 2.54 16.40 4.72
N THR A 64 2.78 15.52 5.68
CA THR A 64 2.66 14.07 5.49
C THR A 64 1.70 13.50 6.52
N GLU A 65 0.71 12.74 6.08
CA GLU A 65 -0.16 11.94 6.94
C GLU A 65 0.33 10.49 6.97
N TYR A 66 0.42 9.91 8.16
CA TYR A 66 0.75 8.50 8.37
C TYR A 66 -0.48 7.78 8.91
N LYS A 67 -1.16 7.04 8.04
CA LYS A 67 -2.40 6.34 8.38
C LYS A 67 -2.13 4.86 8.59
N SER A 68 -2.36 4.39 9.81
CA SER A 68 -2.23 2.98 10.18
C SER A 68 -3.57 2.26 10.07
N ILE A 69 -3.63 1.21 9.25
CA ILE A 69 -4.81 0.37 9.07
C ILE A 69 -4.47 -1.07 9.45
N SER A 70 -5.07 -1.55 10.54
CA SER A 70 -4.98 -2.96 10.93
C SER A 70 -5.60 -3.84 9.85
N TYR A 71 -4.94 -4.94 9.46
CA TYR A 71 -5.49 -5.85 8.45
C TYR A 71 -6.87 -6.39 8.83
N LYS A 72 -7.10 -6.67 10.12
CA LYS A 72 -8.39 -7.13 10.64
C LYS A 72 -9.53 -6.11 10.46
N SER A 73 -9.17 -4.83 10.31
CA SER A 73 -10.15 -3.78 10.06
C SER A 73 -10.47 -3.60 8.58
N ILE A 74 -9.72 -4.22 7.67
CA ILE A 74 -10.02 -4.13 6.24
C ILE A 74 -11.10 -5.16 5.92
N THR A 75 -12.31 -4.68 5.64
CA THR A 75 -13.45 -5.57 5.40
C THR A 75 -13.64 -5.87 3.92
N ARG A 76 -13.32 -4.91 3.04
CA ARG A 76 -13.44 -5.03 1.60
C ARG A 76 -12.34 -4.25 0.90
N PHE A 77 -11.94 -4.72 -0.27
CA PHE A 77 -11.08 -3.98 -1.20
C PHE A 77 -11.46 -4.33 -2.64
N SER A 78 -11.22 -3.40 -3.57
CA SER A 78 -11.45 -3.61 -4.99
C SER A 78 -10.39 -2.90 -5.82
N VAL A 79 -10.05 -3.49 -6.97
CA VAL A 79 -9.23 -2.85 -8.00
C VAL A 79 -10.13 -2.62 -9.20
N GLU A 80 -10.17 -1.38 -9.67
CA GLU A 80 -10.88 -0.97 -10.88
C GLU A 80 -9.86 -0.56 -11.93
N THR A 81 -9.78 -1.30 -13.02
CA THR A 81 -8.87 -0.99 -14.12
C THR A 81 -9.59 -0.14 -15.15
N ALA A 82 -8.95 0.90 -15.64
CA ALA A 82 -9.44 1.57 -16.83
C ALA A 82 -9.36 0.61 -18.04
N GLY A 83 -10.21 0.82 -19.06
CA GLY A 83 -10.33 -0.09 -20.22
C GLY A 83 -9.01 -0.25 -21.00
N THR A 84 -9.02 -1.07 -22.06
CA THR A 84 -7.84 -1.57 -22.79
C THR A 84 -6.75 -0.54 -23.19
N PHE A 85 -7.05 0.76 -23.19
CA PHE A 85 -6.14 1.85 -23.58
C PHE A 85 -5.72 2.80 -22.45
N GLU A 86 -6.37 2.77 -21.30
CA GLU A 86 -5.99 3.59 -20.15
C GLU A 86 -5.14 2.75 -19.20
N LEU A 87 -4.12 3.40 -18.66
CA LEU A 87 -3.01 2.76 -17.96
C LEU A 87 -3.09 2.94 -16.46
N ASP A 88 -4.23 3.45 -16.05
CA ASP A 88 -4.53 3.86 -14.70
C ASP A 88 -5.48 2.85 -14.09
N ALA A 89 -5.19 2.46 -12.85
CA ALA A 89 -6.03 1.59 -12.07
C ALA A 89 -6.32 2.25 -10.73
N GLU A 90 -7.48 1.99 -10.15
CA GLU A 90 -7.90 2.56 -8.89
C GLU A 90 -8.06 1.45 -7.86
N LEU A 91 -7.33 1.56 -6.75
CA LEU A 91 -7.51 0.71 -5.58
C LEU A 91 -8.43 1.41 -4.59
N LYS A 92 -9.46 0.68 -4.15
CA LYS A 92 -10.40 1.11 -3.12
C LYS A 92 -10.29 0.16 -1.93
N ILE A 93 -10.23 0.70 -0.71
CA ILE A 93 -10.17 -0.07 0.54
C ILE A 93 -11.24 0.46 1.49
N TRP A 94 -12.03 -0.45 2.07
CA TRP A 94 -13.02 -0.16 3.10
C TRP A 94 -12.49 -0.63 4.45
N VAL A 95 -12.48 0.29 5.41
CA VAL A 95 -12.14 0.03 6.80
C VAL A 95 -13.43 -0.11 7.60
N SER A 96 -13.51 -1.18 8.39
CA SER A 96 -14.63 -1.52 9.24
C SER A 96 -15.96 -1.55 8.46
N SER A 97 -17.01 -0.93 9.00
CA SER A 97 -18.35 -0.92 8.42
C SER A 97 -18.64 0.32 7.57
N GLU A 98 -17.62 1.02 7.07
CA GLU A 98 -17.83 2.22 6.26
C GLU A 98 -18.61 1.92 4.97
N LEU A 99 -19.50 2.83 4.58
CA LEU A 99 -20.31 2.68 3.37
C LEU A 99 -19.49 3.01 2.10
N GLN A 100 -18.71 4.08 2.18
CA GLN A 100 -17.79 4.52 1.13
C GLN A 100 -16.38 3.99 1.40
N PRO A 101 -15.53 3.82 0.38
CA PRO A 101 -14.15 3.40 0.59
C PRO A 101 -13.39 4.47 1.39
N SER A 102 -12.75 4.04 2.48
CA SER A 102 -11.93 4.89 3.35
C SER A 102 -10.68 5.40 2.63
N ILE A 103 -10.21 4.64 1.64
CA ILE A 103 -9.01 4.91 0.87
C ILE A 103 -9.32 4.65 -0.59
N ILE A 104 -9.03 5.65 -1.43
CA ILE A 104 -9.07 5.57 -2.88
C ILE A 104 -7.70 6.05 -3.37
N LYS A 105 -6.97 5.21 -4.11
CA LYS A 105 -5.65 5.57 -4.66
C LYS A 105 -5.55 5.14 -6.11
N GLN A 106 -5.10 6.06 -6.95
CA GLN A 106 -4.84 5.84 -8.35
C GLN A 106 -3.41 5.36 -8.56
N PHE A 107 -3.27 4.32 -9.36
CA PHE A 107 -2.05 3.68 -9.78
C PHE A 107 -1.83 4.01 -11.24
N ASN A 108 -0.59 4.31 -11.60
CA ASN A 108 -0.15 4.42 -12.98
C ASN A 108 0.69 3.17 -13.34
N LYS A 109 1.20 3.11 -14.57
CA LYS A 109 2.08 2.01 -15.04
C LYS A 109 3.30 1.71 -14.17
N SER A 110 3.79 2.65 -13.37
CA SER A 110 5.05 2.46 -12.64
C SER A 110 4.90 1.51 -11.46
N VAL A 111 3.67 1.22 -11.03
CA VAL A 111 3.39 0.27 -9.95
C VAL A 111 2.33 -0.71 -10.44
N ASN A 112 2.65 -2.00 -10.40
CA ASN A 112 1.68 -3.02 -10.72
C ASN A 112 0.61 -3.12 -9.61
N VAL A 113 -0.59 -2.62 -9.88
CA VAL A 113 -1.72 -2.65 -8.94
C VAL A 113 -2.09 -4.08 -8.51
N TYR A 114 -1.88 -5.08 -9.39
CA TYR A 114 -2.19 -6.48 -9.08
C TYR A 114 -1.26 -7.05 -8.00
N ASP A 115 -0.02 -6.58 -7.94
CA ASP A 115 0.90 -6.99 -6.87
C ASP A 115 0.46 -6.43 -5.53
N VAL A 116 0.05 -5.15 -5.49
CA VAL A 116 -0.50 -4.54 -4.28
C VAL A 116 -1.77 -5.26 -3.85
N GLN A 117 -2.66 -5.60 -4.78
CA GLN A 117 -3.86 -6.37 -4.50
C GLN A 117 -3.51 -7.75 -3.91
N LYS A 118 -2.51 -8.44 -4.46
CA LYS A 118 -2.09 -9.77 -4.00
C LYS A 118 -1.50 -9.72 -2.59
N VAL A 119 -0.68 -8.71 -2.28
CA VAL A 119 -0.13 -8.51 -0.93
C VAL A 119 -1.24 -8.16 0.05
N LEU A 120 -2.15 -7.26 -0.34
CA LEU A 120 -3.31 -6.92 0.49
C LEU A 120 -4.17 -8.15 0.78
N ALA A 121 -4.47 -8.96 -0.23
CA ALA A 121 -5.22 -10.20 -0.07
C ALA A 121 -4.52 -11.19 0.86
N HIS A 122 -3.19 -11.30 0.77
CA HIS A 122 -2.41 -12.17 1.66
C HIS A 122 -2.59 -11.79 3.13
N HIS A 123 -2.50 -10.50 3.47
CA HIS A 123 -2.60 -10.07 4.87
C HIS A 123 -4.04 -10.00 5.40
N VAL A 124 -5.02 -9.72 4.53
CA VAL A 124 -6.41 -9.57 4.94
C VAL A 124 -7.11 -10.93 5.05
N LEU A 125 -6.72 -11.92 4.22
CA LEU A 125 -7.39 -13.22 4.16
C LEU A 125 -6.57 -14.39 4.75
N GLY A 126 -5.26 -14.20 4.95
CA GLY A 126 -4.33 -15.22 5.41
C GLY A 126 -4.14 -15.29 6.93
#